data_AF-A0A352PW10-F1
#
_entry.id   AF-A0A352PW10-F1
#
_cell.length_a   1.000
_cell.length_b   1.000
_cell.length_c   1.000
_cell.angle_alpha   90.00
_cell.angle_beta   90.00
_cell.angle_gamma   90.00
#
_symmetry.space_group_name_H-M   'P 1'
#
loop_
_entity.id
_entity.type
_entity.pdbx_description
1 polymer ?
#
loop_
_entity_poly.entity_id
_entity_poly.type
_entity_poly.pdbx_seq_one_letter_code
_entity_poly.pdbx_strand_id
1 'polypeptide(L)'
;MLSGLGVPDLRGGFGTYTFYTSAPDQESREGEHTVIIEGSVDQRIATYLPGPLDRRTRSPHRLEMTIERRPAAREVLVRVQGSKEAHVVQEGQWGPWLRVRFKLGFLQAVAGLVRFYLVRQEPVFELYASPINFDPGEPVFPISFPPEYAGKLAEALGTYYTAGMIEDHNSFNNGRLDEIAFLDQCQRLWDERQRMMLFELERFQEGLFYCLYDTPDRIQHMFWRFREPDHPANRVYGAAREYREVIGEHYRIADAVVGRALEYVDDRTLLMVLSDHGFKSFQRGVNLNTWLHGQGLLAMKKGLRPGPDTPDLLQYVDWSRTKAYAIGLTGIYLNMQGRERDGIVQPEEADELKQSIVARLSGLPDSARSAVAIHGAVAREQVYRGPYVQEAPDLLVNYAPGYRTSWSTAMGGIPRDEFEDNTRRWSGDHIVDPAVVPGVLWMNQPFRPEARLQDLAPTILEAFGAEAAPEMEGTSLWP
;
A
#
# COMPACT_ATOMS: atom_id res chain seq x y z
N MET A 1 10.88 19.07 -1.61
CA MET A 1 9.94 17.95 -1.87
C MET A 1 10.67 16.63 -1.61
N LEU A 2 10.09 15.76 -0.79
CA LEU A 2 10.54 14.38 -0.63
C LEU A 2 9.88 13.49 -1.69
N SER A 3 10.58 12.42 -2.07
CA SER A 3 9.98 11.36 -2.89
C SER A 3 8.88 10.62 -2.11
N GLY A 4 7.86 10.12 -2.83
CA GLY A 4 6.65 9.54 -2.25
C GLY A 4 6.61 8.00 -2.26
N LEU A 5 5.40 7.43 -2.41
CA LEU A 5 5.12 5.99 -2.31
C LEU A 5 5.94 5.08 -3.26
N GLY A 6 6.49 5.63 -4.35
CA GLY A 6 7.23 4.88 -5.36
C GLY A 6 8.70 4.60 -5.05
N VAL A 7 9.22 5.02 -3.88
CA VAL A 7 10.64 4.80 -3.54
C VAL A 7 10.86 3.34 -3.14
N PRO A 8 11.69 2.58 -3.88
CA PRO A 8 12.00 1.21 -3.50
C PRO A 8 12.89 1.16 -2.26
N ASP A 9 12.95 -0.01 -1.62
CA ASP A 9 14.00 -0.32 -0.66
C ASP A 9 15.35 -0.53 -1.39
N LEU A 10 16.44 -0.64 -0.63
CA LEU A 10 17.80 -0.81 -1.14
C LEU A 10 17.98 -2.08 -1.99
N ARG A 11 17.06 -3.05 -1.87
CA ARG A 11 17.07 -4.29 -2.66
C ARG A 11 16.30 -4.13 -3.98
N GLY A 12 15.64 -2.99 -4.19
CA GLY A 12 14.83 -2.67 -5.36
C GLY A 12 13.37 -3.13 -5.25
N GLY A 13 12.95 -3.61 -4.08
CA GLY A 13 11.56 -4.01 -3.82
C GLY A 13 10.72 -2.88 -3.22
N PHE A 14 9.43 -3.12 -3.03
CA PHE A 14 8.51 -2.19 -2.36
C PHE A 14 8.19 -2.66 -0.94
N GLY A 15 9.23 -2.81 -0.12
CA GLY A 15 9.09 -3.19 1.29
C GLY A 15 9.36 -4.67 1.55
N THR A 16 10.45 -5.23 0.98
CA THR A 16 10.85 -6.60 1.30
C THR A 16 11.60 -6.66 2.62
N TYR A 17 10.94 -7.12 3.69
CA TYR A 17 11.58 -7.31 5.00
C TYR A 17 12.36 -8.63 5.07
N THR A 18 13.18 -8.77 6.11
CA THR A 18 13.87 -10.03 6.41
C THR A 18 13.36 -10.61 7.73
N PHE A 19 13.00 -11.89 7.72
CA PHE A 19 12.51 -12.61 8.90
C PHE A 19 13.45 -13.74 9.26
N TYR A 20 14.10 -13.63 10.42
CA TYR A 20 14.99 -14.64 10.95
C TYR A 20 14.19 -15.53 11.88
N THR A 21 14.21 -16.85 11.66
CA THR A 21 13.49 -17.78 12.53
C THR A 21 14.24 -19.08 12.75
N SER A 22 14.13 -19.67 13.94
CA SER A 22 14.59 -21.04 14.21
C SER A 22 13.52 -22.10 13.93
N ALA A 23 12.35 -21.73 13.41
CA ALA A 23 11.33 -22.70 13.00
C ALA A 23 11.82 -23.44 11.75
N PRO A 24 11.95 -24.79 11.78
CA PRO A 24 12.23 -25.55 10.58
C PRO A 24 11.08 -25.37 9.59
N ASP A 25 11.38 -25.38 8.29
CA ASP A 25 10.40 -25.33 7.19
C ASP A 25 9.61 -24.02 7.02
N GLN A 26 10.07 -22.91 7.61
CA GLN A 26 9.46 -21.61 7.34
C GLN A 26 9.80 -21.12 5.92
N GLU A 27 8.79 -21.08 5.04
CA GLU A 27 8.94 -20.51 3.70
C GLU A 27 8.70 -19.00 3.68
N SER A 28 9.34 -18.34 2.70
CA SER A 28 9.10 -16.93 2.40
C SER A 28 7.75 -16.72 1.74
N ARG A 29 7.07 -15.66 2.20
CA ARG A 29 5.80 -15.18 1.68
C ARG A 29 6.00 -13.91 0.87
N GLU A 30 4.92 -13.38 0.30
CA GLU A 30 4.92 -12.09 -0.39
C GLU A 30 5.52 -11.00 0.52
N GLY A 31 6.48 -10.24 -0.03
CA GLY A 31 7.19 -9.19 0.72
C GLY A 31 8.20 -9.69 1.77
N GLU A 32 8.46 -11.01 1.86
CA GLU A 32 9.33 -11.59 2.90
C GLU A 32 10.61 -12.21 2.29
N HIS A 33 11.74 -12.03 2.98
CA HIS A 33 12.91 -12.89 2.85
C HIS A 33 13.17 -13.62 4.16
N THR A 34 12.94 -14.93 4.18
CA THR A 34 13.13 -15.75 5.38
C THR A 34 14.56 -16.26 5.46
N VAL A 35 15.16 -16.16 6.65
CA VAL A 35 16.45 -16.75 6.98
C VAL A 35 16.25 -17.75 8.12
N ILE A 36 16.47 -19.03 7.82
CA ILE A 36 16.40 -20.10 8.83
C ILE A 36 17.67 -20.08 9.68
N ILE A 37 17.50 -20.03 10.99
CA ILE A 37 18.57 -20.11 11.98
C ILE A 37 18.74 -21.56 12.38
N GLU A 38 19.83 -22.18 11.91
CA GLU A 38 20.13 -23.61 12.12
C GLU A 38 20.56 -23.93 13.57
N GLY A 39 20.89 -22.91 14.38
CA GLY A 39 21.22 -23.07 15.79
C GLY A 39 21.96 -21.86 16.37
N SER A 40 22.27 -21.95 17.67
CA SER A 40 23.11 -20.97 18.37
C SER A 40 24.19 -21.68 19.17
N VAL A 41 25.42 -21.15 19.17
CA VAL A 41 26.53 -21.62 20.03
C VAL A 41 26.76 -20.54 21.10
N ASP A 42 26.72 -20.91 22.38
CA ASP A 42 26.86 -19.97 23.51
C ASP A 42 25.93 -18.75 23.40
N GLN A 43 24.65 -18.98 23.07
CA GLN A 43 23.63 -17.94 22.83
C GLN A 43 23.94 -17.01 21.64
N ARG A 44 24.94 -17.32 20.81
CA ARG A 44 25.30 -16.54 19.63
C ARG A 44 24.84 -17.23 18.36
N ILE A 45 24.19 -16.45 17.50
CA ILE A 45 23.75 -16.84 16.17
C ILE A 45 24.60 -16.07 15.16
N ALA A 46 25.32 -16.81 14.30
CA ALA A 46 25.97 -16.23 13.13
C ALA A 46 24.98 -16.25 11.97
N THR A 47 24.80 -15.11 11.31
CA THR A 47 23.85 -14.96 10.20
C THR A 47 24.26 -13.75 9.33
N TYR A 48 23.40 -13.28 8.44
CA TYR A 48 23.68 -12.16 7.56
C TYR A 48 22.44 -11.29 7.34
N LEU A 49 22.65 -10.04 6.96
CA LEU A 49 21.62 -9.16 6.42
C LEU A 49 21.69 -9.17 4.88
N PRO A 50 20.62 -9.54 4.16
CA PRO A 50 20.58 -9.49 2.71
C PRO A 50 20.50 -8.04 2.22
N GLY A 51 21.42 -7.67 1.34
CA GLY A 51 21.52 -6.37 0.71
C GLY A 51 21.06 -6.38 -0.75
N PRO A 52 21.48 -5.35 -1.52
CA PRO A 52 21.17 -5.21 -2.94
C PRO A 52 21.50 -6.46 -3.75
N LEU A 53 20.78 -6.67 -4.84
CA LEU A 53 21.09 -7.75 -5.78
C LEU A 53 22.33 -7.40 -6.62
N ASP A 54 23.26 -8.34 -6.72
CA ASP A 54 24.36 -8.26 -7.67
C ASP A 54 23.80 -8.28 -9.11
N ARG A 55 24.21 -7.31 -9.94
CA ARG A 55 23.68 -7.14 -11.30
C ARG A 55 23.97 -8.34 -12.21
N ARG A 56 25.06 -9.07 -11.96
CA ARG A 56 25.53 -10.19 -12.78
C ARG A 56 24.96 -11.52 -12.28
N THR A 57 25.08 -11.81 -10.98
CA THR A 57 24.67 -13.10 -10.42
C THR A 57 23.21 -13.13 -9.98
N ARG A 58 22.56 -11.96 -9.84
CA ARG A 58 21.22 -11.79 -9.27
C ARG A 58 21.08 -12.29 -7.81
N SER A 59 22.18 -12.62 -7.15
CA SER A 59 22.20 -12.99 -5.74
C SER A 59 22.30 -11.75 -4.86
N PRO A 60 21.69 -11.71 -3.67
CA PRO A 60 21.85 -10.59 -2.75
C PRO A 60 23.29 -10.53 -2.23
N HIS A 61 23.86 -9.32 -2.16
CA HIS A 61 25.03 -9.07 -1.33
C HIS A 61 24.70 -9.41 0.12
N ARG A 62 25.63 -9.98 0.85
CA ARG A 62 25.45 -10.33 2.27
C ARG A 62 26.31 -9.43 3.12
N LEU A 63 25.74 -8.97 4.23
CA LEU A 63 26.47 -8.28 5.28
C LEU A 63 26.43 -9.17 6.53
N GLU A 64 27.59 -9.73 6.89
CA GLU A 64 27.67 -10.70 7.99
C GLU A 64 27.24 -10.05 9.31
N MET A 65 26.57 -10.82 10.15
CA MET A 65 25.94 -10.36 11.38
C MET A 65 26.03 -11.42 12.47
N THR A 66 26.19 -11.00 13.71
CA THR A 66 26.06 -11.87 14.89
C THR A 66 24.94 -11.35 15.78
N ILE A 67 24.10 -12.26 16.27
CA ILE A 67 23.05 -11.97 17.23
C ILE A 67 23.39 -12.70 18.53
N GLU A 68 23.66 -11.97 19.61
CA GLU A 68 23.83 -12.54 20.95
C GLU A 68 22.49 -12.47 21.69
N ARG A 69 21.93 -13.62 22.03
CA ARG A 69 20.67 -13.76 22.77
C ARG A 69 20.89 -13.55 24.26
N ARG A 70 19.98 -12.81 24.89
CA ARG A 70 19.97 -12.59 26.34
C ARG A 70 18.56 -12.82 26.89
N PRO A 71 18.12 -14.09 27.00
CA PRO A 71 16.74 -14.41 27.36
C PRO A 71 16.30 -13.82 28.71
N ALA A 72 17.19 -13.84 29.72
CA ALA A 72 16.91 -13.28 31.04
C ALA A 72 16.63 -11.76 31.03
N ALA A 73 17.26 -11.03 30.10
CA ALA A 73 17.04 -9.59 29.92
C ALA A 73 15.97 -9.30 28.85
N ARG A 74 15.40 -10.33 28.21
CA ARG A 74 14.45 -10.22 27.09
C ARG A 74 14.95 -9.32 25.96
N GLU A 75 16.24 -9.40 25.66
CA GLU A 75 16.87 -8.62 24.59
C GLU A 75 17.77 -9.49 23.70
N VAL A 76 18.12 -8.96 22.54
CA VAL A 76 19.27 -9.43 21.76
C VAL A 76 20.24 -8.29 21.47
N LEU A 77 21.52 -8.63 21.31
CA LEU A 77 22.53 -7.74 20.78
C LEU A 77 22.84 -8.10 19.34
N VAL A 78 22.52 -7.20 18.42
CA VAL A 78 22.79 -7.34 16.99
C VAL A 78 24.08 -6.62 16.64
N ARG A 79 25.08 -7.35 16.11
CA ARG A 79 26.34 -6.77 15.65
C ARG A 79 26.54 -7.08 14.18
N VAL A 80 26.51 -6.04 13.35
CA VAL A 80 26.66 -6.15 11.90
C VAL A 80 28.12 -5.86 11.52
N GLN A 81 28.64 -6.51 10.49
CA GLN A 81 29.99 -6.30 10.00
C GLN A 81 30.26 -4.80 9.75
N GLY A 82 31.33 -4.28 10.36
CA GLY A 82 31.72 -2.87 10.26
C GLY A 82 31.08 -1.95 11.32
N SER A 83 30.11 -2.43 12.10
CA SER A 83 29.60 -1.69 13.27
C SER A 83 30.61 -1.74 14.42
N LYS A 84 30.79 -0.60 15.12
CA LYS A 84 31.67 -0.51 16.31
C LYS A 84 30.98 -1.08 17.55
N GLU A 85 29.67 -0.91 17.65
CA GLU A 85 28.87 -1.27 18.83
C GLU A 85 27.81 -2.31 18.49
N ALA A 86 27.35 -3.00 19.53
CA ALA A 86 26.21 -3.90 19.41
C ALA A 86 24.92 -3.11 19.58
N HIS A 87 23.93 -3.40 18.75
CA HIS A 87 22.61 -2.80 18.79
C HIS A 87 21.69 -3.63 19.67
N VAL A 88 21.22 -3.04 20.78
CA VAL A 88 20.26 -3.68 21.68
C VAL A 88 18.88 -3.64 21.04
N VAL A 89 18.20 -4.77 21.00
CA VAL A 89 16.80 -4.89 20.57
C VAL A 89 16.03 -5.63 21.66
N GLN A 90 15.09 -4.94 22.29
CA GLN A 90 14.23 -5.50 23.32
C GLN A 90 13.09 -6.30 22.68
N GLU A 91 12.68 -7.39 23.32
CA GLU A 91 11.55 -8.20 22.88
C GLU A 91 10.26 -7.38 22.94
N GLY A 92 9.49 -7.41 21.85
CA GLY A 92 8.26 -6.64 21.72
C GLY A 92 8.49 -5.14 21.46
N GLN A 93 9.71 -4.72 21.10
CA GLN A 93 10.02 -3.31 20.84
C GLN A 93 10.87 -3.13 19.58
N TRP A 94 10.65 -2.00 18.90
CA TRP A 94 11.48 -1.57 17.78
C TRP A 94 12.84 -1.06 18.29
N GLY A 95 13.91 -1.63 17.74
CA GLY A 95 15.26 -1.11 17.92
C GLY A 95 15.48 0.23 17.22
N PRO A 96 16.58 0.94 17.56
CA PRO A 96 16.95 2.16 16.87
C PRO A 96 17.33 1.89 15.40
N TRP A 97 17.42 2.96 14.60
CA TRP A 97 17.97 2.85 13.25
C TRP A 97 19.43 2.39 13.30
N LEU A 98 19.74 1.35 12.53
CA LEU A 98 21.11 0.89 12.28
C LEU A 98 21.52 1.29 10.87
N ARG A 99 22.59 2.07 10.78
CA ARG A 99 23.24 2.40 9.51
C ARG A 99 24.13 1.24 9.06
N VAL A 100 23.82 0.67 7.90
CA VAL A 100 24.55 -0.44 7.29
C VAL A 100 25.24 0.00 6.01
N ARG A 101 26.35 -0.66 5.64
CA ARG A 101 27.08 -0.35 4.41
C ARG A 101 27.45 -1.62 3.66
N PHE A 102 26.90 -1.80 2.46
CA PHE A 102 27.17 -2.94 1.59
C PHE A 102 28.28 -2.59 0.60
N LYS A 103 29.31 -3.44 0.51
CA LYS A 103 30.34 -3.35 -0.53
C LYS A 103 29.83 -4.05 -1.79
N LEU A 104 29.62 -3.29 -2.86
CA LEU A 104 29.16 -3.79 -4.16
C LEU A 104 30.33 -4.17 -5.09
N GLY A 105 31.54 -3.71 -4.77
CA GLY A 105 32.76 -4.02 -5.51
C GLY A 105 33.99 -3.39 -4.87
N PHE A 106 35.11 -3.36 -5.59
CA PHE A 106 36.40 -2.88 -5.07
C PHE A 106 36.38 -1.40 -4.62
N LEU A 107 35.53 -0.56 -5.24
CA LEU A 107 35.43 0.88 -4.93
C LEU A 107 33.99 1.37 -4.70
N GLN A 108 32.99 0.48 -4.79
CA GLN A 108 31.59 0.85 -4.69
C GLN A 108 31.00 0.31 -3.41
N ALA A 109 30.37 1.18 -2.64
CA ALA A 109 29.60 0.81 -1.47
C ALA A 109 28.35 1.68 -1.38
N VAL A 110 27.30 1.10 -0.81
CA VAL A 110 26.02 1.76 -0.59
C VAL A 110 25.67 1.74 0.88
N ALA A 111 25.22 2.88 1.41
CA ALA A 111 24.69 3.01 2.75
C ALA A 111 23.17 2.77 2.75
N GLY A 112 22.67 2.20 3.83
CA GLY A 112 21.23 2.07 4.08
C GLY A 112 20.92 2.09 5.56
N LEU A 113 19.64 2.15 5.87
CA LEU A 113 19.12 2.15 7.23
C LEU A 113 18.19 0.95 7.42
N VAL A 114 18.37 0.23 8.53
CA VAL A 114 17.53 -0.91 8.90
C VAL A 114 17.12 -0.80 10.37
N ARG A 115 15.92 -1.25 10.69
CA ARG A 115 15.46 -1.45 12.07
C ARG A 115 15.18 -2.92 12.33
N PHE A 116 15.36 -3.31 13.58
CA PHE A 116 15.04 -4.66 14.04
C PHE A 116 13.88 -4.61 15.03
N TYR A 117 13.09 -5.68 15.05
CA TYR A 117 12.05 -5.92 16.04
C TYR A 117 12.18 -7.36 16.52
N LEU A 118 12.49 -7.55 17.80
CA LEU A 118 12.59 -8.87 18.39
C LEU A 118 11.19 -9.37 18.71
N VAL A 119 10.68 -10.32 17.94
CA VAL A 119 9.32 -10.86 18.11
C VAL A 119 9.28 -11.75 19.35
N ARG A 120 10.24 -12.69 19.45
CA ARG A 120 10.43 -13.57 20.62
C ARG A 120 11.75 -14.29 20.56
N GLN A 121 12.25 -14.71 21.72
CA GLN A 121 13.44 -15.57 21.81
C GLN A 121 13.15 -17.06 22.01
N GLU A 122 12.02 -17.41 22.61
CA GLU A 122 11.65 -18.79 22.97
C GLU A 122 10.14 -19.03 22.80
N PRO A 123 9.70 -20.29 22.54
CA PRO A 123 10.52 -21.47 22.27
C PRO A 123 11.15 -21.47 20.86
N VAL A 124 10.66 -20.61 19.98
CA VAL A 124 11.21 -20.35 18.65
C VAL A 124 11.82 -18.96 18.66
N PHE A 125 13.05 -18.82 18.18
CA PHE A 125 13.67 -17.52 17.98
C PHE A 125 13.08 -16.86 16.74
N GLU A 126 12.61 -15.63 16.86
CA GLU A 126 12.06 -14.83 15.75
C GLU A 126 12.51 -13.37 15.87
N LEU A 127 13.20 -12.90 14.83
CA LEU A 127 13.66 -11.52 14.71
C LEU A 127 13.25 -10.98 13.34
N TYR A 128 12.61 -9.83 13.35
CA TYR A 128 12.25 -9.09 12.15
C TYR A 128 13.32 -8.02 11.88
N ALA A 129 13.68 -7.84 10.62
CA ALA A 129 14.45 -6.71 10.13
C ALA A 129 13.66 -6.00 9.02
N SER A 130 13.49 -4.69 9.16
CA SER A 130 12.75 -3.87 8.21
C SER A 130 13.33 -3.94 6.81
N PRO A 131 12.56 -3.55 5.77
CA PRO A 131 13.15 -3.19 4.49
C PRO A 131 14.29 -2.20 4.71
N ILE A 132 15.36 -2.36 3.91
CA ILE A 132 16.54 -1.49 4.04
C ILE A 132 16.22 -0.18 3.32
N ASN A 133 16.09 0.88 4.10
CA ASN A 133 15.81 2.23 3.62
C ASN A 133 17.09 2.84 3.03
N PHE A 134 16.97 3.78 2.09
CA PHE A 134 18.10 4.61 1.71
C PHE A 134 18.54 5.46 2.90
N ASP A 135 19.84 5.64 3.03
CA ASP A 135 20.39 6.65 3.91
C ASP A 135 20.08 8.05 3.34
N PRO A 136 19.31 8.92 4.03
CA PRO A 136 18.95 10.23 3.52
C PRO A 136 20.15 11.17 3.34
N GLY A 137 21.27 10.93 4.04
CA GLY A 137 22.51 11.71 3.89
C GLY A 137 23.40 11.25 2.74
N GLU A 138 23.29 9.98 2.31
CA GLU A 138 24.06 9.39 1.21
C GLU A 138 23.18 8.46 0.33
N PRO A 139 22.07 8.95 -0.27
CA PRO A 139 21.17 8.07 -1.00
C PRO A 139 21.79 7.66 -2.35
N VAL A 140 21.48 6.45 -2.82
CA VAL A 140 22.02 5.90 -4.09
C VAL A 140 21.58 6.71 -5.30
N PHE A 141 20.39 7.30 -5.22
CA PHE A 141 19.82 8.24 -6.18
C PHE A 141 19.07 9.34 -5.42
N PRO A 142 18.82 10.51 -6.02
CA PRO A 142 18.08 11.57 -5.36
C PRO A 142 16.69 11.12 -4.90
N ILE A 143 16.44 11.13 -3.59
CA ILE A 143 15.14 10.87 -2.97
C ILE A 143 14.42 12.15 -2.54
N SER A 144 14.93 13.30 -2.99
CA SER A 144 14.34 14.61 -2.73
C SER A 144 14.72 15.60 -3.82
N PHE A 145 13.94 16.66 -3.95
CA PHE A 145 14.29 17.83 -4.75
C PHE A 145 14.15 19.11 -3.90
N PRO A 146 15.19 19.96 -3.81
CA PRO A 146 16.54 19.72 -4.34
C PRO A 146 17.23 18.52 -3.64
N PRO A 147 18.24 17.86 -4.26
CA PRO A 147 18.79 16.59 -3.77
C PRO A 147 19.31 16.60 -2.33
N GLU A 148 19.86 17.72 -1.88
CA GLU A 148 20.41 17.89 -0.53
C GLU A 148 19.35 18.02 0.56
N TYR A 149 18.07 18.18 0.20
CA TYR A 149 16.99 18.42 1.15
C TYR A 149 16.80 17.23 2.11
N ALA A 150 16.90 15.99 1.61
CA ALA A 150 16.83 14.79 2.44
C ALA A 150 17.89 14.77 3.55
N GLY A 151 19.14 15.11 3.20
CA GLY A 151 20.24 15.20 4.16
C GLY A 151 20.02 16.29 5.20
N LYS A 152 19.52 17.47 4.78
CA LYS A 152 19.18 18.59 5.69
C LYS A 152 18.12 18.21 6.71
N LEU A 153 17.07 17.48 6.28
CA LEU A 153 16.05 16.97 7.19
C LEU A 153 16.64 15.97 8.19
N ALA A 154 17.49 15.05 7.71
CA ALA A 154 18.12 14.04 8.56
C ALA A 154 19.07 14.65 9.60
N GLU A 155 19.81 15.70 9.23
CA GLU A 155 20.69 16.43 10.15
C GLU A 155 19.90 17.13 11.26
N ALA A 156 18.75 17.73 10.93
CA ALA A 156 17.96 18.48 11.89
C ALA A 156 17.04 17.61 12.76
N LEU A 157 16.46 16.54 12.19
CA LEU A 157 15.40 15.76 12.81
C LEU A 157 15.82 14.31 13.14
N GLY A 158 17.04 13.92 12.78
CA GLY A 158 17.50 12.54 12.84
C GLY A 158 17.04 11.71 11.64
N THR A 159 17.52 10.47 11.58
CA THR A 159 17.19 9.53 10.48
C THR A 159 15.72 9.14 10.48
N TYR A 160 15.17 8.96 9.28
CA TYR A 160 13.74 8.75 9.04
C TYR A 160 13.51 7.70 7.94
N TYR A 161 12.27 7.26 7.75
CA TYR A 161 11.91 6.30 6.70
C TYR A 161 12.01 6.93 5.31
N THR A 162 12.65 6.22 4.36
CA THR A 162 12.84 6.69 2.98
C THR A 162 12.24 5.75 1.94
N ALA A 163 11.88 4.52 2.30
CA ALA A 163 11.08 3.64 1.45
C ALA A 163 9.65 4.17 1.34
N GLY A 164 8.99 3.99 0.19
CA GLY A 164 7.69 4.60 -0.07
C GLY A 164 6.51 3.95 0.66
N MET A 165 6.50 2.61 0.75
CA MET A 165 5.50 1.86 1.53
C MET A 165 6.08 1.53 2.91
N ILE A 166 5.86 2.43 3.87
CA ILE A 166 6.60 2.43 5.14
C ILE A 166 6.02 1.43 6.14
N GLU A 167 4.72 1.51 6.41
CA GLU A 167 4.04 0.62 7.33
C GLU A 167 3.93 -0.78 6.73
N ASP A 168 4.60 -1.74 7.35
CA ASP A 168 4.81 -3.06 6.75
C ASP A 168 3.59 -3.97 6.92
N HIS A 169 2.58 -3.72 6.09
CA HIS A 169 1.36 -4.52 6.01
C HIS A 169 1.63 -5.96 5.56
N ASN A 170 2.72 -6.24 4.83
CA ASN A 170 3.06 -7.60 4.41
C ASN A 170 3.48 -8.42 5.62
N SER A 171 4.37 -7.89 6.46
CA SER A 171 4.81 -8.53 7.70
C SER A 171 3.64 -8.79 8.65
N PHE A 172 2.69 -7.85 8.73
CA PHE A 172 1.48 -8.00 9.53
C PHE A 172 0.55 -9.07 8.96
N ASN A 173 0.25 -9.03 7.65
CA ASN A 173 -0.54 -10.07 6.95
C ASN A 173 0.09 -11.47 7.10
N ASN A 174 1.41 -11.55 7.06
CA ASN A 174 2.15 -12.79 7.20
C ASN A 174 2.23 -13.28 8.66
N GLY A 175 1.78 -12.48 9.63
CA GLY A 175 1.80 -12.80 11.06
C GLY A 175 3.20 -12.72 11.70
N ARG A 176 4.10 -11.90 11.14
CA ARG A 176 5.46 -11.68 11.65
C ARG A 176 5.52 -10.56 12.66
N LEU A 177 4.71 -9.54 12.44
CA LEU A 177 4.41 -8.50 13.41
C LEU A 177 2.98 -8.72 13.92
N ASP A 178 2.76 -8.38 15.18
CA ASP A 178 1.43 -8.35 15.79
C ASP A 178 0.83 -6.93 15.72
N GLU A 179 -0.39 -6.78 16.23
CA GLU A 179 -1.11 -5.50 16.26
C GLU A 179 -0.32 -4.42 17.02
N ILE A 180 0.36 -4.79 18.10
CA ILE A 180 1.12 -3.85 18.94
C ILE A 180 2.32 -3.31 18.17
N ALA A 181 3.11 -4.20 17.57
CA ALA A 181 4.27 -3.84 16.77
C ALA A 181 3.90 -2.94 15.59
N PHE A 182 2.79 -3.26 14.92
CA PHE A 182 2.30 -2.51 13.77
C PHE A 182 1.80 -1.12 14.16
N LEU A 183 1.03 -1.00 15.25
CA LEU A 183 0.57 0.29 15.75
C LEU A 183 1.72 1.15 16.27
N ASP A 184 2.74 0.57 16.91
CA ASP A 184 3.96 1.31 17.29
C ASP A 184 4.70 1.84 16.05
N GLN A 185 4.77 1.06 14.96
CA GLN A 185 5.34 1.55 13.69
C GLN A 185 4.53 2.72 13.13
N CYS A 186 3.20 2.60 13.10
CA CYS A 186 2.30 3.66 12.65
C CYS A 186 2.50 4.94 13.46
N GLN A 187 2.56 4.84 14.79
CA GLN A 187 2.77 6.00 15.67
C GLN A 187 4.14 6.65 15.42
N ARG A 188 5.20 5.86 15.25
CA ARG A 188 6.54 6.39 14.96
C ARG A 188 6.59 7.16 13.65
N LEU A 189 5.93 6.63 12.61
CA LEU A 189 5.84 7.33 11.32
C LEU A 189 5.01 8.60 11.45
N TRP A 190 3.91 8.55 12.19
CA TRP A 190 3.08 9.72 12.47
C TRP A 190 3.89 10.85 13.14
N ASP A 191 4.62 10.52 14.22
CA ASP A 191 5.47 11.46 14.94
C ASP A 191 6.60 12.00 14.06
N GLU A 192 7.16 11.15 13.19
CA GLU A 192 8.17 11.54 12.21
C GLU A 192 7.62 12.55 11.20
N ARG A 193 6.45 12.27 10.61
CA ARG A 193 5.80 13.17 9.64
C ARG A 193 5.39 14.48 10.30
N GLN A 194 4.92 14.45 11.54
CA GLN A 194 4.60 15.66 12.30
C GLN A 194 5.83 16.52 12.58
N ARG A 195 6.97 15.93 12.97
CA ARG A 195 8.23 16.68 13.15
C ARG A 195 8.69 17.33 11.84
N MET A 196 8.59 16.62 10.72
CA MET A 196 8.92 17.20 9.40
C MET A 196 7.98 18.35 9.02
N MET A 197 6.67 18.17 9.26
CA MET A 197 5.68 19.21 9.00
C MET A 197 5.98 20.48 9.79
N LEU A 198 6.18 20.36 11.10
CA LEU A 198 6.48 21.50 11.98
C LEU A 198 7.81 22.17 11.60
N PHE A 199 8.84 21.38 11.32
CA PHE A 199 10.15 21.89 10.89
C PHE A 199 10.04 22.79 9.64
N GLU A 200 9.18 22.42 8.68
CA GLU A 200 8.93 23.24 7.49
C GLU A 200 7.98 24.41 7.78
N LEU A 201 6.91 24.23 8.54
CA LEU A 201 6.02 25.35 8.90
C LEU A 201 6.75 26.47 9.66
N GLU A 202 7.70 26.13 10.53
CA GLU A 202 8.51 27.11 11.29
C GLU A 202 9.38 28.02 10.43
N ARG A 203 9.74 27.60 9.20
CA ARG A 203 10.55 28.40 8.27
C ARG A 203 9.77 28.87 7.05
N PHE A 204 8.53 28.41 6.91
CA PHE A 204 7.74 28.66 5.72
C PHE A 204 7.40 30.15 5.66
N GLN A 205 7.67 30.78 4.51
CA GLN A 205 7.45 32.22 4.33
C GLN A 205 6.35 32.49 3.31
N GLU A 206 6.40 31.81 2.16
CA GLU A 206 5.45 31.97 1.06
C GLU A 206 5.47 30.75 0.13
N GLY A 207 4.44 30.63 -0.70
CA GLY A 207 4.29 29.58 -1.71
C GLY A 207 3.31 28.48 -1.30
N LEU A 208 3.51 27.26 -1.80
CA LEU A 208 2.69 26.09 -1.47
C LEU A 208 3.47 25.11 -0.58
N PHE A 209 2.92 24.82 0.59
CA PHE A 209 3.36 23.72 1.44
C PHE A 209 2.37 22.56 1.35
N TYR A 210 2.86 21.36 1.09
CA TYR A 210 2.06 20.13 1.04
C TYR A 210 2.69 19.06 1.93
N CYS A 211 1.87 18.46 2.79
CA CYS A 211 2.27 17.38 3.68
C CYS A 211 1.21 16.26 3.62
N LEU A 212 1.66 15.03 3.41
CA LEU A 212 0.81 13.84 3.30
C LEU A 212 1.01 12.93 4.51
N TYR A 213 -0.11 12.48 5.08
CA TYR A 213 -0.16 11.46 6.13
C TYR A 213 -0.90 10.22 5.60
N ASP A 214 -0.15 9.15 5.31
CA ASP A 214 -0.68 7.90 4.74
C ASP A 214 -1.20 6.93 5.82
N THR A 215 -0.81 7.11 7.08
CA THR A 215 -1.11 6.19 8.17
C THR A 215 -2.61 5.95 8.42
N PRO A 216 -3.53 6.92 8.25
CA PRO A 216 -4.97 6.65 8.36
C PRO A 216 -5.48 5.63 7.35
N ASP A 217 -4.97 5.65 6.12
CA ASP A 217 -5.30 4.67 5.07
C ASP A 217 -4.88 3.26 5.51
N ARG A 218 -3.62 3.15 5.93
CA ARG A 218 -3.04 1.88 6.37
C ARG A 218 -3.75 1.28 7.58
N ILE A 219 -4.02 2.09 8.60
CA ILE A 219 -4.74 1.66 9.80
C ILE A 219 -6.15 1.19 9.43
N GLN A 220 -6.86 1.92 8.57
CA GLN A 220 -8.18 1.51 8.12
C GLN A 220 -8.15 0.18 7.38
N HIS A 221 -7.22 -0.01 6.43
CA HIS A 221 -7.03 -1.31 5.79
C HIS A 221 -6.82 -2.43 6.79
N MET A 222 -5.95 -2.25 7.78
CA MET A 222 -5.54 -3.34 8.68
C MET A 222 -6.51 -3.60 9.84
N PHE A 223 -7.20 -2.57 10.35
CA PHE A 223 -7.97 -2.63 11.60
C PHE A 223 -9.49 -2.55 11.41
N TRP A 224 -10.01 -2.37 10.19
CA TRP A 224 -11.46 -2.28 9.97
C TRP A 224 -12.24 -3.49 10.52
N ARG A 225 -11.70 -4.71 10.35
CA ARG A 225 -12.30 -5.95 10.85
C ARG A 225 -12.66 -5.95 12.33
N PHE A 226 -11.98 -5.16 13.17
CA PHE A 226 -12.27 -5.11 14.60
C PHE A 226 -13.56 -4.37 14.93
N ARG A 227 -14.06 -3.55 13.98
CA ARG A 227 -15.37 -2.89 14.08
C ARG A 227 -16.53 -3.82 13.73
N GLU A 228 -16.22 -4.97 13.13
CA GLU A 228 -17.17 -5.93 12.58
C GLU A 228 -16.83 -7.34 13.11
N PRO A 229 -17.37 -7.75 14.28
CA PRO A 229 -17.00 -9.03 14.90
C PRO A 229 -17.12 -10.23 13.95
N ASP A 230 -18.13 -10.22 13.07
CA ASP A 230 -18.41 -11.30 12.11
C ASP A 230 -17.59 -11.21 10.79
N HIS A 231 -16.66 -10.25 10.67
CA HIS A 231 -15.79 -10.12 9.51
C HIS A 231 -15.00 -11.43 9.27
N PRO A 232 -14.94 -11.99 8.03
CA PRO A 232 -14.39 -13.33 7.83
C PRO A 232 -12.93 -13.52 8.27
N ALA A 233 -12.09 -12.49 8.14
CA ALA A 233 -10.73 -12.48 8.69
C ALA A 233 -10.66 -12.80 10.20
N ASN A 234 -11.69 -12.45 10.98
CA ASN A 234 -11.71 -12.72 12.41
C ASN A 234 -11.89 -14.21 12.74
N ARG A 235 -12.31 -15.04 11.78
CA ARG A 235 -12.31 -16.51 11.92
C ARG A 235 -10.88 -17.07 12.02
N VAL A 236 -9.90 -16.35 11.46
CA VAL A 236 -8.48 -16.74 11.46
C VAL A 236 -7.71 -16.02 12.57
N TYR A 237 -7.93 -14.72 12.72
CA TYR A 237 -7.11 -13.87 13.61
C TYR A 237 -7.79 -13.46 14.91
N GLY A 238 -9.06 -13.79 15.12
CA GLY A 238 -9.85 -13.32 16.24
C GLY A 238 -10.34 -11.87 16.11
N ALA A 239 -11.27 -11.49 16.97
CA ALA A 239 -11.91 -10.17 17.03
C ALA A 239 -11.67 -9.50 18.40
N ALA A 240 -10.40 -9.20 18.70
CA ALA A 240 -10.04 -8.58 19.98
C ALA A 240 -10.73 -7.21 20.13
N ARG A 241 -11.44 -7.01 21.24
CA ARG A 241 -12.34 -5.85 21.42
C ARG A 241 -11.56 -4.56 21.68
N GLU A 242 -10.36 -4.66 22.23
CA GLU A 242 -9.45 -3.56 22.50
C GLU A 242 -9.06 -2.78 21.24
N TYR A 243 -9.08 -3.42 20.06
CA TYR A 243 -8.72 -2.79 18.80
C TYR A 243 -9.90 -2.14 18.05
N ARG A 244 -11.11 -2.24 18.59
CA ARG A 244 -12.34 -1.73 17.93
C ARG A 244 -12.29 -0.23 17.66
N GLU A 245 -11.69 0.53 18.57
CA GLU A 245 -11.65 1.99 18.54
C GLU A 245 -10.37 2.56 17.89
N VAL A 246 -9.45 1.70 17.43
CA VAL A 246 -8.15 2.13 16.87
C VAL A 246 -8.30 3.15 15.75
N ILE A 247 -9.23 2.93 14.81
CA ILE A 247 -9.48 3.87 13.71
C ILE A 247 -9.97 5.22 14.26
N GLY A 248 -10.95 5.21 15.16
CA GLY A 248 -11.51 6.43 15.75
C GLY A 248 -10.48 7.20 16.59
N GLU A 249 -9.65 6.49 17.35
CA GLU A 249 -8.55 7.08 18.11
C GLU A 249 -7.50 7.71 17.19
N HIS A 250 -7.14 7.04 16.09
CA HIS A 250 -6.21 7.61 15.13
C HIS A 250 -6.74 8.89 14.47
N TYR A 251 -8.06 8.99 14.20
CA TYR A 251 -8.65 10.24 13.74
C TYR A 251 -8.59 11.37 14.78
N ARG A 252 -8.60 11.08 16.09
CA ARG A 252 -8.35 12.10 17.13
C ARG A 252 -6.90 12.59 17.10
N ILE A 253 -5.97 11.68 16.84
CA ILE A 253 -4.56 12.04 16.62
C ILE A 253 -4.41 12.91 15.35
N ALA A 254 -5.14 12.58 14.28
CA ALA A 254 -5.20 13.40 13.06
C ALA A 254 -5.73 14.81 13.30
N ASP A 255 -6.82 14.94 14.07
CA ASP A 255 -7.38 16.23 14.47
C ASP A 255 -6.36 17.09 15.24
N ALA A 256 -5.59 16.48 16.16
CA ALA A 256 -4.55 17.19 16.89
C ALA A 256 -3.46 17.75 15.97
N VAL A 257 -3.06 17.03 14.91
CA VAL A 257 -2.10 17.52 13.91
C VAL A 257 -2.65 18.70 13.11
N VAL A 258 -3.94 18.68 12.75
CA VAL A 258 -4.61 19.83 12.14
C VAL A 258 -4.56 21.04 13.08
N GLY A 259 -4.85 20.83 14.37
CA GLY A 259 -4.70 21.86 15.41
C GLY A 259 -3.31 22.47 15.45
N ARG A 260 -2.26 21.65 15.34
CA ARG A 260 -0.86 22.13 15.28
C ARG A 260 -0.56 22.92 14.02
N ALA A 261 -1.11 22.53 12.86
CA ALA A 261 -0.94 23.28 11.62
C ALA A 261 -1.65 24.65 11.67
N LEU A 262 -2.82 24.71 12.31
CA LEU A 262 -3.59 25.95 12.48
C LEU A 262 -2.84 27.03 13.28
N GLU A 263 -1.90 26.65 14.16
CA GLU A 263 -1.05 27.62 14.89
C GLU A 263 -0.16 28.46 13.97
N TYR A 264 0.06 28.02 12.72
CA TYR A 264 0.89 28.72 11.72
C TYR A 264 0.07 29.48 10.67
N VAL A 265 -1.27 29.51 10.81
CA VAL A 265 -2.16 30.18 9.86
C VAL A 265 -2.36 31.64 10.27
N ASP A 266 -1.98 32.57 9.39
CA ASP A 266 -2.28 34.00 9.50
C ASP A 266 -3.47 34.40 8.58
N ASP A 267 -3.76 35.70 8.49
CA ASP A 267 -4.82 36.27 7.66
C ASP A 267 -4.55 36.18 6.15
N ARG A 268 -3.35 35.75 5.75
CA ARG A 268 -2.92 35.57 4.36
C ARG A 268 -2.67 34.10 4.02
N THR A 269 -2.96 33.19 4.93
CA THR A 269 -2.71 31.76 4.78
C THR A 269 -3.99 31.02 4.48
N LEU A 270 -4.00 30.30 3.36
CA LEU A 270 -5.04 29.32 3.04
C LEU A 270 -4.63 27.93 3.53
N LEU A 271 -5.41 27.37 4.45
CA LEU A 271 -5.27 25.99 4.89
C LEU A 271 -6.35 25.13 4.22
N MET A 272 -5.92 24.08 3.54
CA MET A 272 -6.78 23.01 3.05
C MET A 272 -6.36 21.69 3.72
N VAL A 273 -7.31 21.01 4.35
CA VAL A 273 -7.14 19.64 4.88
C VAL A 273 -8.12 18.75 4.15
N LEU A 274 -7.61 17.70 3.51
CA LEU A 274 -8.45 16.83 2.69
C LEU A 274 -8.02 15.38 2.72
N SER A 275 -8.92 14.52 2.29
CA SER A 275 -8.64 13.13 1.92
C SER A 275 -9.13 12.91 0.50
N ASP A 276 -8.33 12.17 -0.28
CA ASP A 276 -8.64 11.76 -1.64
C ASP A 276 -9.80 10.76 -1.73
N HIS A 277 -10.04 9.98 -0.68
CA HIS A 277 -11.17 9.04 -0.61
C HIS A 277 -11.61 8.68 0.82
N GLY A 278 -12.83 8.16 0.92
CA GLY A 278 -13.34 7.52 2.14
C GLY A 278 -12.95 6.04 2.23
N PHE A 279 -13.63 5.30 3.11
CA PHE A 279 -13.37 3.87 3.34
C PHE A 279 -14.66 3.08 3.64
N LYS A 280 -14.64 1.79 3.32
CA LYS A 280 -15.64 0.79 3.69
C LYS A 280 -14.99 -0.54 4.07
N SER A 281 -15.80 -1.46 4.55
CA SER A 281 -15.37 -2.84 4.80
C SER A 281 -15.07 -3.57 3.50
N PHE A 282 -14.12 -4.50 3.55
CA PHE A 282 -13.83 -5.48 2.51
C PHE A 282 -13.92 -6.89 3.09
N GLN A 283 -15.11 -7.48 2.96
CA GLN A 283 -15.42 -8.80 3.51
C GLN A 283 -15.41 -9.90 2.45
N ARG A 284 -15.61 -9.58 1.18
CA ARG A 284 -15.64 -10.56 0.08
C ARG A 284 -14.98 -10.06 -1.20
N GLY A 285 -14.23 -10.96 -1.84
CA GLY A 285 -13.73 -10.78 -3.19
C GLY A 285 -14.77 -11.21 -4.23
N VAL A 286 -14.91 -10.42 -5.29
CA VAL A 286 -15.69 -10.76 -6.49
C VAL A 286 -14.72 -11.19 -7.60
N ASN A 287 -14.91 -12.39 -8.11
CA ASN A 287 -14.11 -12.96 -9.18
C ASN A 287 -14.71 -12.62 -10.55
N LEU A 288 -14.45 -11.40 -11.05
CA LEU A 288 -15.02 -10.93 -12.31
C LEU A 288 -14.67 -11.85 -13.50
N ASN A 289 -13.47 -12.41 -13.56
CA ASN A 289 -13.12 -13.34 -14.64
C ASN A 289 -13.93 -14.64 -14.60
N THR A 290 -14.22 -15.14 -13.40
CA THR A 290 -15.07 -16.32 -13.21
C THR A 290 -16.51 -16.01 -13.61
N TRP A 291 -17.02 -14.83 -13.23
CA TRP A 291 -18.32 -14.34 -13.66
C TRP A 291 -18.38 -14.18 -15.20
N LEU A 292 -17.39 -13.52 -15.81
CA LEU A 292 -17.30 -13.35 -17.27
C LEU A 292 -17.25 -14.70 -18.00
N HIS A 293 -16.55 -15.69 -17.44
CA HIS A 293 -16.52 -17.04 -17.96
C HIS A 293 -17.91 -17.70 -17.86
N GLY A 294 -18.60 -17.57 -16.73
CA GLY A 294 -19.99 -18.04 -16.55
C GLY A 294 -20.98 -17.39 -17.51
N GLN A 295 -20.75 -16.13 -17.90
CA GLN A 295 -21.54 -15.40 -18.89
C GLN A 295 -21.20 -15.74 -20.35
N GLY A 296 -20.18 -16.58 -20.60
CA GLY A 296 -19.70 -16.92 -21.93
C GLY A 296 -18.92 -15.79 -22.62
N LEU A 297 -18.44 -14.80 -21.87
CA LEU A 297 -17.67 -13.66 -22.36
C LEU A 297 -16.16 -13.88 -22.27
N LEU A 298 -15.71 -14.72 -21.33
CA LEU A 298 -14.33 -15.17 -21.21
C LEU A 298 -14.26 -16.67 -21.51
N ALA A 299 -13.31 -17.08 -22.34
CA ALA A 299 -13.04 -18.48 -22.64
C ALA A 299 -11.67 -18.89 -22.07
N MET A 300 -11.60 -20.10 -21.52
CA MET A 300 -10.33 -20.71 -21.11
C MET A 300 -9.80 -21.65 -22.20
N LYS A 301 -8.47 -21.83 -22.22
CA LYS A 301 -7.81 -22.81 -23.11
C LYS A 301 -8.38 -24.21 -22.90
N LYS A 302 -8.40 -25.00 -23.97
CA LYS A 302 -9.01 -26.33 -24.00
C LYS A 302 -8.51 -27.22 -22.85
N GLY A 303 -9.44 -27.83 -22.11
CA GLY A 303 -9.15 -28.75 -21.00
C GLY A 303 -8.96 -28.07 -19.65
N LEU A 304 -8.85 -26.74 -19.61
CA LEU A 304 -8.76 -25.97 -18.38
C LEU A 304 -10.15 -25.57 -17.88
N ARG A 305 -10.25 -25.33 -16.57
CA ARG A 305 -11.46 -24.89 -15.89
C ARG A 305 -11.09 -23.88 -14.79
N PRO A 306 -12.03 -23.02 -14.38
CA PRO A 306 -11.80 -22.13 -13.25
C PRO A 306 -11.39 -22.91 -12.01
N GLY A 307 -10.39 -22.43 -11.27
CA GLY A 307 -9.78 -23.22 -10.20
C GLY A 307 -8.66 -22.50 -9.44
N PRO A 308 -8.26 -23.03 -8.27
CA PRO A 308 -7.16 -22.45 -7.50
C PRO A 308 -5.81 -22.51 -8.23
N ASP A 309 -5.66 -23.45 -9.17
CA ASP A 309 -4.43 -23.62 -9.97
C ASP A 309 -4.38 -22.70 -11.21
N THR A 310 -5.31 -21.74 -11.35
CA THR A 310 -5.22 -20.80 -12.48
C THR A 310 -4.11 -19.79 -12.23
N PRO A 311 -3.04 -19.78 -13.03
CA PRO A 311 -1.97 -18.82 -12.90
C PRO A 311 -2.47 -17.42 -13.25
N ASP A 312 -1.83 -16.46 -12.62
CA ASP A 312 -2.02 -15.03 -12.86
C ASP A 312 -1.62 -14.63 -14.29
N LEU A 313 -1.87 -13.35 -14.61
CA LEU A 313 -1.51 -12.68 -15.85
C LEU A 313 -2.20 -13.27 -17.08
N LEU A 314 -3.46 -13.69 -16.91
CA LEU A 314 -4.37 -14.11 -18.00
C LEU A 314 -3.85 -15.30 -18.81
N GLN A 315 -2.88 -16.07 -18.28
CA GLN A 315 -2.17 -17.12 -19.03
C GLN A 315 -3.08 -18.25 -19.52
N TYR A 316 -4.20 -18.49 -18.85
CA TYR A 316 -5.15 -19.56 -19.18
C TYR A 316 -6.30 -19.10 -20.09
N VAL A 317 -6.34 -17.83 -20.47
CA VAL A 317 -7.34 -17.26 -21.39
C VAL A 317 -7.12 -17.78 -22.81
N ASP A 318 -8.21 -18.19 -23.46
CA ASP A 318 -8.29 -18.43 -24.90
C ASP A 318 -8.77 -17.16 -25.59
N TRP A 319 -7.83 -16.37 -26.08
CA TRP A 319 -8.09 -15.07 -26.69
C TRP A 319 -8.94 -15.15 -27.96
N SER A 320 -8.85 -16.26 -28.72
CA SER A 320 -9.62 -16.44 -29.95
C SER A 320 -11.13 -16.54 -29.73
N ARG A 321 -11.55 -16.74 -28.48
CA ARG A 321 -12.95 -16.94 -28.07
C ARG A 321 -13.37 -16.02 -26.92
N THR A 322 -12.48 -15.17 -26.45
CA THR A 322 -12.72 -14.25 -25.34
C THR A 322 -13.11 -12.89 -25.87
N LYS A 323 -14.25 -12.37 -25.40
CA LYS A 323 -14.76 -11.03 -25.73
C LYS A 323 -14.39 -9.99 -24.67
N ALA A 324 -14.33 -10.39 -23.40
CA ALA A 324 -14.00 -9.49 -22.30
C ALA A 324 -13.21 -10.21 -21.20
N TYR A 325 -12.37 -9.46 -20.49
CA TYR A 325 -11.53 -9.94 -19.39
C TYR A 325 -11.35 -8.85 -18.33
N ALA A 326 -11.06 -9.25 -17.10
CA ALA A 326 -10.78 -8.36 -15.98
C ALA A 326 -9.33 -8.54 -15.51
N ILE A 327 -8.68 -7.42 -15.21
CA ILE A 327 -7.37 -7.35 -14.57
C ILE A 327 -7.27 -5.99 -13.87
N GLY A 328 -6.50 -5.92 -12.79
CA GLY A 328 -6.46 -4.75 -11.94
C GLY A 328 -7.68 -4.64 -11.02
N LEU A 329 -7.88 -3.45 -10.46
CA LEU A 329 -8.70 -3.29 -9.25
C LEU A 329 -10.20 -3.15 -9.53
N THR A 330 -10.57 -2.48 -10.63
CA THR A 330 -11.97 -2.21 -11.02
C THR A 330 -12.26 -2.45 -12.50
N GLY A 331 -11.24 -2.73 -13.30
CA GLY A 331 -11.32 -2.68 -14.77
C GLY A 331 -11.84 -3.95 -15.42
N ILE A 332 -12.76 -3.79 -16.37
CA ILE A 332 -13.06 -4.79 -17.41
C ILE A 332 -12.62 -4.21 -18.76
N TYR A 333 -11.92 -5.04 -19.52
CA TYR A 333 -11.41 -4.74 -20.84
C TYR A 333 -12.12 -5.63 -21.87
N LEU A 334 -12.39 -5.08 -23.04
CA LEU A 334 -12.84 -5.80 -24.22
C LEU A 334 -11.61 -6.28 -25.01
N ASN A 335 -11.68 -7.50 -25.54
CA ASN A 335 -10.67 -8.03 -26.45
C ASN A 335 -10.89 -7.46 -27.86
N MET A 336 -10.58 -6.18 -28.02
CA MET A 336 -10.88 -5.33 -29.15
C MET A 336 -9.93 -5.58 -30.32
N GLN A 337 -10.48 -5.73 -31.52
CA GLN A 337 -9.67 -5.86 -32.73
C GLN A 337 -8.82 -4.60 -32.95
N GLY A 338 -7.53 -4.80 -33.20
CA GLY A 338 -6.59 -3.70 -33.45
C GLY A 338 -5.99 -3.06 -32.19
N ARG A 339 -6.48 -3.40 -30.98
CA ARG A 339 -5.87 -3.01 -29.70
C ARG A 339 -5.22 -4.21 -29.02
N GLU A 340 -5.95 -5.30 -28.85
CA GLU A 340 -5.43 -6.56 -28.34
C GLU A 340 -4.87 -7.41 -29.49
N ARG A 341 -3.74 -8.11 -29.26
CA ARG A 341 -3.04 -8.90 -30.29
C ARG A 341 -3.97 -9.88 -31.02
N ASP A 342 -4.81 -10.56 -30.25
CA ASP A 342 -5.74 -11.59 -30.72
C ASP A 342 -7.20 -11.11 -30.57
N GLY A 343 -7.43 -9.80 -30.74
CA GLY A 343 -8.72 -9.12 -30.59
C GLY A 343 -9.80 -9.63 -31.55
N ILE A 344 -10.97 -9.95 -31.01
CA ILE A 344 -12.11 -10.48 -31.79
C ILE A 344 -13.35 -9.60 -31.77
N VAL A 345 -13.43 -8.64 -30.83
CA VAL A 345 -14.56 -7.70 -30.73
C VAL A 345 -14.33 -6.60 -31.76
N GLN A 346 -15.28 -6.42 -32.68
CA GLN A 346 -15.21 -5.33 -33.65
C GLN A 346 -15.49 -3.97 -32.95
N PRO A 347 -14.84 -2.87 -33.34
CA PRO A 347 -15.11 -1.55 -32.77
C PRO A 347 -16.60 -1.16 -32.77
N GLU A 348 -17.34 -1.56 -33.81
CA GLU A 348 -18.76 -1.27 -33.96
C GLU A 348 -19.64 -2.06 -32.98
N GLU A 349 -19.17 -3.22 -32.50
CA GLU A 349 -19.88 -4.06 -31.52
C GLU A 349 -19.57 -3.65 -30.06
N ALA A 350 -18.57 -2.78 -29.85
CA ALA A 350 -18.03 -2.47 -28.54
C ALA A 350 -19.08 -1.86 -27.60
N ASP A 351 -19.84 -0.87 -28.08
CA ASP A 351 -20.82 -0.17 -27.26
C ASP A 351 -21.99 -1.08 -26.87
N GLU A 352 -22.48 -1.92 -27.78
CA GLU A 352 -23.52 -2.91 -27.49
C GLU A 352 -23.02 -3.94 -26.45
N LEU A 353 -21.78 -4.41 -26.60
CA LEU A 353 -21.18 -5.34 -25.64
C LEU A 353 -21.00 -4.70 -24.26
N LYS A 354 -20.51 -3.45 -24.20
CA LYS A 354 -20.40 -2.68 -22.94
C LYS A 354 -21.77 -2.57 -22.26
N GLN A 355 -22.80 -2.16 -22.99
CA GLN A 355 -24.17 -2.04 -22.44
C GLN A 355 -24.72 -3.37 -21.94
N SER A 356 -24.48 -4.47 -22.67
CA SER A 356 -24.86 -5.82 -22.25
C SER A 356 -24.18 -6.25 -20.95
N ILE A 357 -22.87 -5.98 -20.81
CA ILE A 357 -22.11 -6.27 -19.57
C ILE A 357 -22.64 -5.42 -18.42
N VAL A 358 -22.81 -4.11 -18.61
CA VAL A 358 -23.35 -3.19 -17.60
C VAL A 358 -24.73 -3.66 -17.12
N ALA A 359 -25.62 -4.02 -18.03
CA ALA A 359 -26.97 -4.49 -17.68
C ALA A 359 -26.95 -5.77 -16.81
N ARG A 360 -26.00 -6.69 -17.07
CA ARG A 360 -25.87 -7.94 -16.31
C ARG A 360 -25.14 -7.78 -14.97
N LEU A 361 -24.25 -6.78 -14.85
CA LEU A 361 -23.54 -6.47 -13.60
C LEU A 361 -24.35 -5.58 -12.66
N SER A 362 -25.28 -4.78 -13.19
CA SER A 362 -26.08 -3.85 -12.41
C SER A 362 -26.92 -4.59 -11.38
N GLY A 363 -26.65 -4.33 -10.10
CA GLY A 363 -27.31 -5.00 -8.98
C GLY A 363 -26.95 -6.48 -8.80
N LEU A 364 -25.77 -6.93 -9.28
CA LEU A 364 -25.35 -8.33 -9.17
C LEU A 364 -25.43 -8.81 -7.71
N PRO A 365 -26.23 -9.84 -7.39
CA PRO A 365 -26.40 -10.31 -6.02
C PRO A 365 -25.35 -11.35 -5.63
N ASP A 366 -24.93 -11.32 -4.37
CA ASP A 366 -24.27 -12.43 -3.69
C ASP A 366 -25.32 -13.18 -2.86
N SER A 367 -25.84 -14.26 -3.45
CA SER A 367 -26.90 -15.06 -2.85
C SER A 367 -26.50 -15.67 -1.50
N ALA A 368 -25.21 -15.96 -1.29
CA ALA A 368 -24.74 -16.54 -0.03
C ALA A 368 -24.78 -15.56 1.14
N ARG A 369 -24.83 -14.25 0.87
CA ARG A 369 -24.99 -13.20 1.88
C ARG A 369 -26.31 -12.43 1.79
N SER A 370 -27.17 -12.75 0.82
CA SER A 370 -28.41 -12.00 0.55
C SER A 370 -28.17 -10.49 0.43
N ALA A 371 -27.08 -10.12 -0.27
CA ALA A 371 -26.64 -8.74 -0.45
C ALA A 371 -26.33 -8.45 -1.91
N VAL A 372 -26.31 -7.17 -2.28
CA VAL A 372 -25.81 -6.72 -3.59
C VAL A 372 -24.30 -6.63 -3.52
N ALA A 373 -23.60 -7.26 -4.46
CA ALA A 373 -22.14 -7.24 -4.54
C ALA A 373 -21.59 -6.14 -5.46
N ILE A 374 -22.31 -5.83 -6.53
CA ILE A 374 -21.95 -4.79 -7.50
C ILE A 374 -23.18 -3.89 -7.71
N HIS A 375 -23.02 -2.59 -7.48
CA HIS A 375 -24.07 -1.60 -7.78
C HIS A 375 -24.24 -1.46 -9.30
N GLY A 376 -23.14 -1.43 -10.04
CA GLY A 376 -23.15 -1.40 -11.49
C GLY A 376 -21.74 -1.27 -12.07
N ALA A 377 -21.68 -0.86 -13.33
CA ALA A 377 -20.44 -0.50 -13.99
C ALA A 377 -20.68 0.69 -14.93
N VAL A 378 -19.64 1.49 -15.16
CA VAL A 378 -19.70 2.67 -16.02
C VAL A 378 -18.67 2.57 -17.13
N ALA A 379 -19.01 3.04 -18.32
CA ALA A 379 -18.04 3.13 -19.41
C ALA A 379 -17.05 4.26 -19.13
N ARG A 380 -15.79 4.07 -19.50
CA ARG A 380 -14.72 5.07 -19.30
C ARG A 380 -15.05 6.44 -19.88
N GLU A 381 -15.79 6.50 -20.99
CA GLU A 381 -16.16 7.77 -21.64
C GLU A 381 -17.12 8.61 -20.79
N GLN A 382 -17.76 8.01 -19.79
CA GLN A 382 -18.62 8.71 -18.84
C GLN A 382 -17.84 9.33 -17.67
N VAL A 383 -16.60 8.88 -17.44
CA VAL A 383 -15.77 9.24 -16.28
C VAL A 383 -14.59 10.10 -16.68
N TYR A 384 -13.91 9.72 -17.76
CA TYR A 384 -12.64 10.33 -18.16
C TYR A 384 -12.79 11.14 -19.45
N ARG A 385 -11.97 12.18 -19.58
CA ARG A 385 -11.82 13.00 -20.78
C ARG A 385 -10.33 13.15 -21.12
N GLY A 386 -10.06 13.67 -22.32
CA GLY A 386 -8.70 13.95 -22.77
C GLY A 386 -8.02 12.82 -23.57
N PRO A 387 -6.73 12.99 -23.88
CA PRO A 387 -6.03 12.17 -24.89
C PRO A 387 -5.78 10.73 -24.45
N TYR A 388 -5.81 10.44 -23.14
CA TYR A 388 -5.48 9.13 -22.58
C TYR A 388 -6.70 8.27 -22.23
N VAL A 389 -7.93 8.72 -22.54
CA VAL A 389 -9.16 7.96 -22.24
C VAL A 389 -9.10 6.55 -22.81
N GLN A 390 -8.49 6.37 -23.99
CA GLN A 390 -8.40 5.06 -24.64
C GLN A 390 -7.48 4.06 -23.93
N GLU A 391 -6.64 4.51 -22.99
CA GLU A 391 -5.76 3.68 -22.15
C GLU A 391 -6.47 3.15 -20.89
N ALA A 392 -7.59 3.78 -20.50
CA ALA A 392 -8.40 3.32 -19.37
C ALA A 392 -9.15 2.01 -19.68
N PRO A 393 -9.52 1.20 -18.66
CA PRO A 393 -10.40 0.06 -18.83
C PRO A 393 -11.70 0.46 -19.54
N ASP A 394 -12.25 -0.39 -20.40
CA ASP A 394 -13.48 -0.06 -21.15
C ASP A 394 -14.70 0.12 -20.23
N LEU A 395 -14.73 -0.63 -19.12
CA LEU A 395 -15.70 -0.48 -18.04
C LEU A 395 -15.00 -0.43 -16.68
N LEU A 396 -15.53 0.41 -15.79
CA LEU A 396 -15.15 0.51 -14.38
C LEU A 396 -16.28 -0.05 -13.53
N VAL A 397 -15.97 -1.02 -12.68
CA VAL A 397 -16.94 -1.72 -11.83
C VAL A 397 -17.10 -1.01 -10.48
N ASN A 398 -18.35 -0.72 -10.12
CA ASN A 398 -18.74 -0.08 -8.87
C ASN A 398 -19.18 -1.15 -7.88
N TYR A 399 -18.24 -1.68 -7.09
CA TYR A 399 -18.54 -2.65 -6.05
C TYR A 399 -19.36 -2.03 -4.90
N ALA A 400 -20.26 -2.82 -4.32
CA ALA A 400 -21.01 -2.42 -3.14
C ALA A 400 -20.13 -2.47 -1.87
N PRO A 401 -20.46 -1.73 -0.79
CA PRO A 401 -19.77 -1.87 0.50
C PRO A 401 -19.66 -3.33 0.96
N GLY A 402 -18.48 -3.73 1.43
CA GLY A 402 -18.20 -5.12 1.81
C GLY A 402 -17.61 -5.97 0.68
N TYR A 403 -17.64 -5.50 -0.56
CA TYR A 403 -17.15 -6.19 -1.74
C TYR A 403 -16.04 -5.40 -2.43
N ARG A 404 -15.10 -6.11 -3.07
CA ARG A 404 -14.17 -5.55 -4.07
C ARG A 404 -13.73 -6.67 -5.02
N THR A 405 -12.89 -6.39 -6.01
CA THR A 405 -12.23 -7.44 -6.81
C THR A 405 -11.49 -8.44 -5.91
N SER A 406 -11.41 -9.71 -6.30
CA SER A 406 -10.57 -10.67 -5.59
C SER A 406 -9.08 -10.44 -5.84
N TRP A 407 -8.25 -11.03 -4.98
CA TRP A 407 -6.80 -11.03 -5.14
C TRP A 407 -6.36 -11.66 -6.47
N SER A 408 -6.97 -12.80 -6.83
CA SER A 408 -6.64 -13.52 -8.06
C SER A 408 -7.10 -12.78 -9.31
N THR A 409 -8.33 -12.25 -9.33
CA THR A 409 -8.82 -11.50 -10.49
C THR A 409 -8.06 -10.20 -10.69
N ALA A 410 -7.63 -9.53 -9.62
CA ALA A 410 -6.75 -8.35 -9.73
C ALA A 410 -5.47 -8.65 -10.51
N MET A 411 -4.96 -9.88 -10.42
CA MET A 411 -3.81 -10.36 -11.16
C MET A 411 -4.17 -11.04 -12.49
N GLY A 412 -5.46 -11.10 -12.87
CA GLY A 412 -5.92 -11.73 -14.11
C GLY A 412 -6.15 -13.25 -14.00
N GLY A 413 -6.23 -13.80 -12.80
CA GLY A 413 -6.61 -15.20 -12.55
C GLY A 413 -8.11 -15.48 -12.72
N ILE A 414 -8.49 -16.76 -12.71
CA ILE A 414 -9.86 -17.25 -12.95
C ILE A 414 -10.21 -18.33 -11.91
N PRO A 415 -10.38 -17.97 -10.63
CA PRO A 415 -10.61 -18.96 -9.57
C PRO A 415 -11.96 -19.64 -9.70
N ARG A 416 -12.18 -20.71 -8.91
CA ARG A 416 -13.35 -21.58 -9.03
C ARG A 416 -14.67 -20.85 -8.81
N ASP A 417 -14.76 -20.11 -7.71
CA ASP A 417 -16.02 -19.55 -7.21
C ASP A 417 -16.15 -18.09 -7.62
N GLU A 418 -17.37 -17.62 -7.89
CA GLU A 418 -17.60 -16.20 -8.26
C GLU A 418 -17.36 -15.24 -7.09
N PHE A 419 -17.51 -15.72 -5.86
CA PHE A 419 -17.33 -14.92 -4.65
C PHE A 419 -16.51 -15.69 -3.62
N GLU A 420 -15.56 -15.01 -2.98
CA GLU A 420 -14.74 -15.59 -1.91
C GLU A 420 -14.79 -14.74 -0.65
N ASP A 421 -14.71 -15.37 0.52
CA ASP A 421 -14.57 -14.65 1.79
C ASP A 421 -13.16 -14.06 1.91
N ASN A 422 -13.05 -12.79 2.30
CA ASN A 422 -11.77 -12.19 2.62
C ASN A 422 -11.32 -12.58 4.03
N THR A 423 -10.39 -13.53 4.10
CA THR A 423 -9.80 -14.02 5.34
C THR A 423 -8.45 -13.37 5.66
N ARG A 424 -7.99 -12.37 4.89
CA ARG A 424 -6.73 -11.63 5.16
C ARG A 424 -6.96 -10.49 6.16
N ARG A 425 -5.90 -9.99 6.80
CA ARG A 425 -6.00 -8.86 7.76
C ARG A 425 -6.40 -7.56 7.08
N TRP A 426 -6.03 -7.39 5.81
CA TRP A 426 -6.53 -6.32 4.92
C TRP A 426 -8.05 -6.40 4.79
N SER A 427 -8.77 -5.57 5.54
CA SER A 427 -10.20 -5.68 5.86
C SER A 427 -10.99 -4.39 5.66
N GLY A 428 -10.33 -3.24 5.62
CA GLY A 428 -10.91 -2.00 5.07
C GLY A 428 -10.49 -1.85 3.62
N ASP A 429 -11.28 -1.15 2.81
CA ASP A 429 -10.91 -0.80 1.43
C ASP A 429 -11.71 0.43 0.93
N HIS A 430 -11.25 0.99 -0.17
CA HIS A 430 -11.81 2.16 -0.85
C HIS A 430 -11.95 1.92 -2.37
N ILE A 431 -11.53 0.76 -2.87
CA ILE A 431 -11.72 0.31 -4.26
C ILE A 431 -13.14 -0.24 -4.42
N VAL A 432 -14.11 0.64 -4.28
CA VAL A 432 -15.55 0.36 -4.34
C VAL A 432 -16.23 1.46 -5.17
N ASP A 433 -17.57 1.44 -5.23
CA ASP A 433 -18.33 2.56 -5.79
C ASP A 433 -17.89 3.90 -5.17
N PRO A 434 -17.35 4.87 -5.95
CA PRO A 434 -16.88 6.14 -5.42
C PRO A 434 -17.95 6.92 -4.63
N ALA A 435 -19.23 6.72 -4.95
CA ALA A 435 -20.33 7.39 -4.26
C ALA A 435 -20.46 6.98 -2.78
N VAL A 436 -19.93 5.81 -2.37
CA VAL A 436 -20.01 5.33 -0.99
C VAL A 436 -18.73 5.57 -0.18
N VAL A 437 -17.66 6.05 -0.82
CA VAL A 437 -16.37 6.39 -0.19
C VAL A 437 -15.95 7.83 -0.53
N PRO A 438 -16.78 8.84 -0.24
CA PRO A 438 -16.38 10.22 -0.48
C PRO A 438 -15.19 10.59 0.42
N GLY A 439 -14.25 11.35 -0.16
CA GLY A 439 -13.22 12.03 0.62
C GLY A 439 -13.80 13.13 1.50
N VAL A 440 -12.93 13.82 2.22
CA VAL A 440 -13.28 14.98 3.06
C VAL A 440 -12.52 16.21 2.60
N LEU A 441 -13.10 17.39 2.77
CA LEU A 441 -12.46 18.67 2.52
C LEU A 441 -12.84 19.65 3.63
N TRP A 442 -11.83 20.21 4.28
CA TRP A 442 -11.94 21.32 5.22
C TRP A 442 -11.03 22.45 4.76
N MET A 443 -11.55 23.67 4.82
CA MET A 443 -10.82 24.89 4.49
C MET A 443 -11.04 25.92 5.60
N ASN A 444 -10.02 26.74 5.88
CA ASN A 444 -10.16 27.87 6.81
C ASN A 444 -10.89 29.09 6.19
N GLN A 445 -11.36 28.97 4.95
CA GLN A 445 -12.14 29.96 4.23
C GLN A 445 -13.44 29.35 3.70
N PRO A 446 -14.53 30.11 3.55
CA PRO A 446 -15.76 29.64 2.92
C PRO A 446 -15.53 29.20 1.47
N PHE A 447 -16.23 28.14 1.05
CA PHE A 447 -16.14 27.58 -0.30
C PHE A 447 -17.46 26.92 -0.70
N ARG A 448 -17.64 26.65 -2.00
CA ARG A 448 -18.86 25.99 -2.51
C ARG A 448 -18.97 24.53 -2.06
N PRO A 449 -20.15 24.04 -1.65
CA PRO A 449 -20.31 22.73 -1.00
C PRO A 449 -20.11 21.51 -1.92
N GLU A 450 -20.35 21.64 -3.23
CA GLU A 450 -20.20 20.54 -4.19
C GLU A 450 -18.76 20.44 -4.72
N ALA A 451 -17.81 20.21 -3.83
CA ALA A 451 -16.40 20.12 -4.16
C ALA A 451 -16.03 18.76 -4.77
N ARG A 452 -15.25 18.78 -5.84
CA ARG A 452 -14.61 17.60 -6.44
C ARG A 452 -13.11 17.75 -6.32
N LEU A 453 -12.38 16.63 -6.34
CA LEU A 453 -10.91 16.66 -6.24
C LEU A 453 -10.26 17.53 -7.34
N GLN A 454 -10.79 17.48 -8.56
CA GLN A 454 -10.33 18.29 -9.70
C GLN A 454 -10.48 19.81 -9.49
N ASP A 455 -11.35 20.24 -8.57
CA ASP A 455 -11.63 21.65 -8.29
C ASP A 455 -10.54 22.29 -7.40
N LEU A 456 -9.71 21.48 -6.74
CA LEU A 456 -8.66 21.97 -5.84
C LEU A 456 -7.56 22.74 -6.57
N ALA A 457 -7.07 22.23 -7.70
CA ALA A 457 -5.97 22.88 -8.43
C ALA A 457 -6.35 24.29 -8.93
N PRO A 458 -7.51 24.50 -9.59
CA PRO A 458 -8.00 25.84 -9.92
C PRO A 458 -8.15 26.75 -8.70
N THR A 459 -8.69 26.23 -7.60
CA THR A 459 -8.87 26.98 -6.34
C THR A 459 -7.54 27.47 -5.78
N ILE A 460 -6.53 26.60 -5.76
CA ILE A 460 -5.17 26.91 -5.29
C ILE A 460 -4.51 27.95 -6.22
N LEU A 461 -4.63 27.78 -7.54
CA LEU A 461 -4.08 28.75 -8.50
C LEU A 461 -4.70 30.15 -8.32
N GLU A 462 -6.02 30.22 -8.19
CA GLU A 462 -6.70 31.49 -7.97
C GLU A 462 -6.28 32.14 -6.63
N ALA A 463 -6.03 31.34 -5.59
CA ALA A 463 -5.49 31.85 -4.31
C ALA A 463 -4.09 32.49 -4.47
N PHE A 464 -3.30 32.04 -5.44
CA PHE A 464 -2.02 32.64 -5.81
C PHE A 464 -2.14 33.78 -6.84
N GLY A 465 -3.36 34.14 -7.27
CA GLY A 465 -3.58 35.11 -8.34
C GLY A 465 -3.16 34.61 -9.72
N ALA A 466 -3.08 33.29 -9.91
CA ALA A 466 -2.76 32.65 -11.18
C ALA A 466 -4.03 32.13 -11.87
N GLU A 467 -4.06 32.17 -13.20
CA GLU A 467 -5.16 31.62 -13.99
C GLU A 467 -5.04 30.08 -14.09
N ALA A 468 -6.19 29.40 -14.02
CA ALA A 468 -6.26 27.97 -14.29
C ALA A 468 -5.97 27.68 -15.76
N ALA A 469 -5.22 26.61 -16.03
CA ALA A 469 -4.98 26.16 -17.40
C ALA A 469 -6.30 25.71 -18.06
N PRO A 470 -6.52 26.00 -19.37
CA PRO A 470 -7.75 25.63 -20.06
C PRO A 470 -8.06 24.12 -20.06
N GLU A 471 -7.04 23.28 -19.88
CA GLU A 471 -7.17 21.83 -19.82
C GLU A 471 -7.69 21.32 -18.46
N MET A 472 -7.71 22.15 -17.42
CA MET A 472 -8.23 21.76 -16.11
C MET A 472 -9.75 21.59 -16.16
N GLU A 473 -10.24 20.42 -15.74
CA GLU A 473 -11.68 20.10 -15.72
C GLU A 473 -12.41 20.59 -14.46
N GLY A 474 -11.65 21.00 -13.45
CA GLY A 474 -12.20 21.58 -12.24
C GLY A 474 -12.52 23.06 -12.39
N THR A 475 -13.34 23.55 -11.48
CA THR A 475 -13.58 24.99 -11.33
C THR A 475 -13.28 25.41 -9.91
N SER A 476 -12.81 26.64 -9.76
CA SER A 476 -12.52 27.23 -8.46
C SER A 476 -13.69 27.05 -7.48
N LEU A 477 -13.34 26.81 -6.21
CA LEU A 477 -14.29 26.62 -5.13
C LEU A 477 -14.70 27.94 -4.47
N TRP A 478 -14.11 29.07 -4.89
CA TRP A 478 -14.44 30.38 -4.33
C TRP A 478 -15.89 30.80 -4.64
N PRO A 479 -16.58 31.47 -3.69
CA PRO A 479 -17.99 31.85 -3.84
C PRO A 479 -18.31 32.89 -4.92
#